data_AF-A0AAF0XBF7-F1
#
_entry.id   AF-A0AAF0XBF7-F1
#
_cell.length_a   1.000
_cell.length_b   1.000
_cell.length_c   1.000
_cell.angle_alpha   90.00
_cell.angle_beta   90.00
_cell.angle_gamma   90.00
#
_symmetry.space_group_name_H-M   'P 1'
#
loop_
_entity.id
_entity.type
_entity.pdbx_description
1 polymer ?
#
loop_
_entity_poly.entity_id
_entity_poly.type
_entity_poly.pdbx_seq_one_letter_code
_entity_poly.pdbx_strand_id
1 'polypeptide(L)'
;MQKTRNKKLLCGGKLLHVRCTAHIFNLMVQDGLSKIKHIIQDIRDSVNFLNILEARLNLFAEIVQQLQVSHRMLILDCKTKWNSTFMMLSTTIKFKDVFPRYQEREPSYY
;
A
#
# COMPACT_ATOMS: atom_id res chain seq x y z
N MET A 1 0.24 -41.64 7.49
CA MET A 1 0.34 -42.64 6.38
C MET A 1 0.23 -41.89 5.05
N GLN A 2 1.38 -41.57 4.44
CA GLN A 2 1.84 -42.04 3.11
C GLN A 2 0.97 -41.54 1.94
N LYS A 3 1.50 -40.92 0.87
CA LYS A 3 2.63 -41.42 0.08
C LYS A 3 3.42 -40.30 -0.61
N THR A 4 4.73 -40.37 -0.43
CA THR A 4 5.77 -39.80 -1.30
C THR A 4 5.53 -40.25 -2.74
N ARG A 5 5.12 -39.34 -3.64
CA ARG A 5 5.09 -39.58 -5.10
C ARG A 5 6.20 -38.86 -5.86
N ASN A 6 7.25 -38.41 -5.16
CA ASN A 6 8.37 -37.67 -5.77
C ASN A 6 9.53 -38.53 -6.29
N LYS A 7 9.35 -39.85 -6.47
CA LYS A 7 10.45 -40.74 -6.86
C LYS A 7 10.54 -41.13 -8.35
N LYS A 8 9.72 -40.60 -9.26
CA LYS A 8 9.80 -40.94 -10.71
C LYS A 8 9.44 -39.83 -11.71
N LEU A 9 9.44 -38.56 -11.31
CA LEU A 9 9.22 -37.47 -12.27
C LEU A 9 10.57 -36.98 -12.81
N LEU A 10 10.73 -36.94 -14.13
CA LEU A 10 11.88 -36.33 -14.80
C LEU A 10 12.13 -34.93 -14.23
N CYS A 11 13.39 -34.62 -13.94
CA CYS A 11 13.81 -33.36 -13.31
C CYS A 11 13.06 -33.02 -12.00
N GLY A 12 12.59 -34.03 -11.24
CA GLY A 12 11.89 -33.83 -9.98
C GLY A 12 10.53 -33.13 -10.11
N GLY A 13 9.91 -33.19 -11.29
CA GLY A 13 8.61 -32.55 -11.55
C GLY A 13 8.68 -31.05 -11.86
N LYS A 14 9.88 -30.45 -11.91
CA LYS A 14 10.07 -29.03 -12.25
C LYS A 14 9.51 -28.64 -13.62
N LEU A 15 9.52 -29.56 -14.58
CA LEU A 15 8.98 -29.36 -15.93
C LEU A 15 7.44 -29.28 -15.98
N LEU A 16 6.75 -29.70 -14.92
CA LEU A 16 5.29 -29.63 -14.80
C LEU A 16 4.85 -28.53 -13.82
N HIS A 17 5.78 -27.74 -13.29
CA HIS A 17 5.49 -26.67 -12.34
C HIS A 17 5.05 -25.39 -13.07
N VAL A 18 3.76 -25.32 -13.39
CA VAL A 18 3.14 -24.11 -13.95
C VAL A 18 2.74 -23.15 -12.83
N ARG A 19 3.22 -21.91 -12.89
CA ARG A 19 2.80 -20.85 -11.95
C ARG A 19 1.39 -20.37 -12.32
N CYS A 20 0.52 -20.15 -11.34
CA CYS A 20 -0.79 -19.58 -11.62
C CYS A 20 -0.68 -18.12 -12.09
N THR A 21 -1.60 -17.67 -12.93
CA THR A 21 -1.60 -16.30 -13.49
C THR A 21 -1.61 -15.24 -12.37
N ALA A 22 -2.35 -15.48 -11.28
CA ALA A 22 -2.35 -14.59 -10.12
C ALA A 22 -0.97 -14.45 -9.47
N HIS A 23 -0.17 -15.53 -9.43
CA HIS A 23 1.18 -15.50 -8.92
C HIS A 23 2.13 -14.74 -9.86
N ILE A 24 2.02 -14.95 -11.18
CA ILE A 24 2.79 -14.18 -12.17
C ILE A 24 2.44 -12.69 -12.06
N PHE A 25 1.15 -12.36 -11.96
CA PHE A 25 0.68 -10.99 -11.78
C PHE A 25 1.23 -10.35 -10.51
N ASN A 26 1.18 -11.05 -9.37
CA ASN A 26 1.77 -10.57 -8.13
C ASN A 26 3.27 -10.28 -8.28
N LEU A 27 4.04 -11.13 -8.98
CA LEU A 27 5.46 -10.88 -9.23
C LEU A 27 5.68 -9.60 -10.06
N MET A 28 4.90 -9.39 -11.12
CA MET A 28 4.99 -8.18 -11.95
C MET A 28 4.64 -6.93 -11.15
N VAL A 29 3.57 -6.96 -10.35
CA VAL A 29 3.17 -5.84 -9.51
C VAL A 29 4.23 -5.54 -8.45
N GLN A 30 4.77 -6.55 -7.78
CA GLN A 30 5.82 -6.36 -6.77
C GLN A 30 7.09 -5.77 -7.39
N ASP A 31 7.49 -6.20 -8.59
CA ASP A 31 8.61 -5.57 -9.30
C ASP A 31 8.33 -4.09 -9.60
N GLY A 32 7.13 -3.75 -10.07
CA GLY A 32 6.72 -2.37 -10.29
C GLY A 32 6.70 -1.52 -9.01
N LEU A 33 6.10 -2.03 -7.93
CA LEU A 33 6.08 -1.36 -6.62
C LEU A 33 7.49 -1.13 -6.07
N SER A 34 8.43 -2.04 -6.36
CA SER A 34 9.83 -1.89 -5.93
C SER A 34 10.50 -0.63 -6.50
N LYS A 35 10.10 -0.19 -7.71
CA LYS A 35 10.66 1.01 -8.36
C LYS A 35 10.23 2.30 -7.65
N ILE A 36 9.05 2.31 -7.05
CA ILE A 36 8.47 3.45 -6.34
C ILE A 36 8.44 3.25 -4.81
N LYS A 37 9.29 2.34 -4.30
CA LYS A 37 9.29 1.96 -2.88
C LYS A 37 9.49 3.15 -1.94
N HIS A 38 10.30 4.14 -2.34
CA HIS A 38 10.53 5.35 -1.56
C HIS A 38 9.23 6.17 -1.42
N ILE A 39 8.54 6.44 -2.55
CA ILE A 39 7.23 7.12 -2.55
C ILE A 39 6.21 6.39 -1.68
N ILE A 40 6.16 5.05 -1.77
CA ILE A 40 5.27 4.24 -0.92
C ILE A 40 5.61 4.43 0.56
N GLN A 41 6.90 4.50 0.89
CA GLN A 41 7.35 4.70 2.27
C GLN A 41 7.00 6.10 2.78
N ASP A 42 7.21 7.16 1.99
CA ASP A 42 6.85 8.53 2.35
C ASP A 42 5.34 8.67 2.62
N ILE A 43 4.51 8.04 1.79
CA ILE A 43 3.05 8.00 1.98
C ILE A 43 2.69 7.22 3.26
N ARG A 44 3.33 6.07 3.52
CA ARG A 44 3.11 5.33 4.76
C ARG A 44 3.43 6.16 5.98
N ASP A 45 4.56 6.84 5.95
CA ASP A 45 5.03 7.62 7.08
C ASP A 45 4.12 8.82 7.33
N SER A 46 3.61 9.46 6.27
CA SER A 46 2.56 10.46 6.36
C SER A 46 1.26 9.94 6.98
N VAL A 47 0.76 8.79 6.49
CA VAL A 47 -0.48 8.19 7.01
C VAL A 47 -0.29 7.74 8.47
N ASN A 48 0.86 7.16 8.82
CA ASN A 48 1.21 6.79 10.19
C ASN A 48 1.27 8.01 11.10
N PHE A 49 1.95 9.07 10.67
CA PHE A 49 2.08 10.33 11.43
C PHE A 49 0.70 10.86 11.85
N LEU A 50 -0.25 10.87 10.91
CA LEU A 50 -1.63 11.30 11.16
C LEU A 50 -2.34 10.35 12.14
N ASN A 51 -2.23 9.04 11.93
CA ASN A 51 -2.93 8.03 12.74
C ASN A 51 -2.44 7.94 14.20
N ILE A 52 -1.28 8.50 14.55
CA ILE A 52 -0.75 8.43 15.92
C ILE A 52 -1.58 9.29 16.89
N LEU A 53 -2.05 10.47 16.47
CA LEU A 53 -2.75 11.41 17.36
C LEU A 53 -4.11 11.81 16.80
N GLU A 54 -5.13 11.77 17.65
CA GLU A 54 -6.48 12.22 17.29
C GLU A 54 -6.51 13.69 16.86
N ALA A 55 -5.71 14.55 17.52
CA ALA A 55 -5.58 15.95 17.14
C ALA A 55 -5.10 16.14 15.69
N ARG A 56 -4.19 15.28 15.22
CA ARG A 56 -3.68 15.31 13.84
C ARG A 56 -4.75 14.90 12.84
N LEU A 57 -5.53 13.87 13.17
CA LEU A 57 -6.66 13.45 12.35
C LEU A 57 -7.76 14.53 12.30
N ASN A 58 -8.04 15.19 13.41
CA ASN A 58 -9.03 16.26 13.47
C ASN A 58 -8.63 17.46 12.59
N LEU A 59 -7.36 17.89 12.66
CA LEU A 59 -6.83 18.93 11.79
C LEU A 59 -6.90 18.51 10.31
N PHE A 60 -6.54 17.27 10.00
CA PHE A 60 -6.62 16.75 8.64
C PHE A 60 -8.07 16.74 8.12
N ALA A 61 -9.02 16.27 8.95
CA ALA A 61 -10.44 16.25 8.62
C ALA A 61 -11.02 17.65 8.41
N GLU A 62 -10.59 18.63 9.20
CA GLU A 62 -10.97 20.04 9.03
C GLU A 62 -10.56 20.56 7.65
N ILE A 63 -9.32 20.29 7.22
CA ILE A 63 -8.83 20.71 5.90
C ILE A 63 -9.54 19.96 4.78
N VAL A 64 -9.80 18.65 4.94
CA VAL A 64 -10.61 17.86 4.02
C VAL A 64 -12.00 18.49 3.80
N GLN A 65 -12.64 18.95 4.87
CA GLN A 65 -13.93 19.64 4.81
C GLN A 65 -13.82 21.00 4.12
N GLN A 66 -12.80 21.80 4.45
CA GLN A 66 -12.55 23.10 3.82
C GLN A 66 -12.35 22.99 2.30
N LEU A 67 -11.68 21.93 1.85
CA LEU A 67 -11.46 21.66 0.43
C LEU A 67 -12.57 20.86 -0.23
N GLN A 68 -13.64 20.52 0.51
CA GLN A 68 -14.79 19.75 0.01
C GLN A 68 -14.38 18.45 -0.68
N VAL A 69 -13.34 17.78 -0.18
CA VAL A 69 -12.88 16.50 -0.74
C VAL A 69 -13.89 15.42 -0.39
N SER A 70 -14.38 14.70 -1.42
CA SER A 70 -15.48 13.73 -1.30
C SER A 70 -15.12 12.42 -0.56
N HIS A 71 -13.87 12.27 -0.13
CA HIS A 71 -13.37 11.05 0.49
C HIS A 71 -13.13 11.22 1.99
N ARG A 72 -13.42 10.18 2.77
CA ARG A 72 -13.58 10.29 4.23
C ARG A 72 -12.38 9.83 5.04
N MET A 73 -11.51 8.96 4.51
CA MET A 73 -10.49 8.31 5.35
C MET A 73 -9.25 7.91 4.57
N LEU A 74 -8.08 8.08 5.19
CA LEU A 74 -6.82 7.50 4.72
C LEU A 74 -6.76 6.01 5.07
N ILE A 75 -6.07 5.22 4.23
CA ILE A 75 -5.91 3.78 4.43
C ILE A 75 -4.43 3.50 4.57
N LEU A 76 -4.02 2.85 5.67
CA LEU A 76 -2.67 2.29 5.80
C LEU A 76 -2.63 0.90 5.17
N ASP A 77 -1.66 0.65 4.31
CA ASP A 77 -1.54 -0.65 3.65
C ASP A 77 -0.85 -1.72 4.51
N CYS A 78 -0.97 -2.97 4.08
CA CYS A 78 -0.25 -4.13 4.58
C CYS A 78 0.94 -4.44 3.67
N LYS A 79 2.18 -4.33 4.19
CA LYS A 79 3.44 -4.44 3.43
C LYS A 79 3.55 -5.68 2.53
N THR A 80 2.88 -6.77 2.90
CA THR A 80 2.95 -8.05 2.18
C THR A 80 1.86 -8.24 1.13
N LYS A 81 0.91 -7.30 0.99
CA LYS A 81 -0.25 -7.42 0.09
C LYS A 81 -0.34 -6.23 -0.86
N TRP A 82 0.01 -6.44 -2.12
CA TRP A 82 -0.01 -5.39 -3.16
C TRP A 82 -1.38 -4.71 -3.29
N ASN A 83 -2.48 -5.46 -3.13
CA ASN A 83 -3.84 -4.92 -3.18
C ASN A 83 -4.04 -3.79 -2.16
N SER A 84 -3.51 -3.96 -0.95
CA SER A 84 -3.64 -2.95 0.09
C SER A 84 -2.79 -1.72 -0.21
N THR A 85 -1.60 -1.90 -0.79
CA THR A 85 -0.76 -0.78 -1.24
C THR A 85 -1.46 0.01 -2.34
N PHE A 86 -2.09 -0.68 -3.30
CA PHE A 86 -2.94 -0.04 -4.31
C PHE A 86 -4.09 0.77 -3.69
N MET A 87 -4.79 0.21 -2.70
CA MET A 87 -5.87 0.92 -2.01
C MET A 87 -5.37 2.17 -1.26
N MET A 88 -4.21 2.10 -0.60
CA MET A 88 -3.58 3.27 0.02
C MET A 88 -3.24 4.33 -1.03
N LEU A 89 -2.52 3.98 -2.09
CA LEU A 89 -2.11 4.92 -3.13
C LEU A 89 -3.31 5.58 -3.83
N SER A 90 -4.33 4.79 -4.19
CA SER A 90 -5.57 5.28 -4.83
C SER A 90 -6.43 6.14 -3.90
N THR A 91 -6.26 6.00 -2.59
CA THR A 91 -6.90 6.84 -1.58
C THR A 91 -6.13 8.13 -1.36
N THR A 92 -4.82 8.04 -1.10
CA THR A 92 -3.92 9.17 -0.83
C THR A 92 -3.94 10.18 -1.98
N ILE A 93 -3.99 9.73 -3.24
CA ILE A 93 -4.02 10.64 -4.40
C ILE A 93 -5.25 11.56 -4.40
N LYS A 94 -6.37 11.14 -3.80
CA LYS A 94 -7.59 11.97 -3.67
C LYS A 94 -7.41 13.11 -2.66
N PHE A 95 -6.41 12.99 -1.78
CA PHE A 95 -6.05 13.98 -0.78
C PHE A 95 -4.79 14.79 -1.16
N LYS A 96 -4.35 14.73 -2.42
CA LYS A 96 -3.11 15.40 -2.89
C LYS A 96 -3.04 16.89 -2.53
N ASP A 97 -4.18 17.59 -2.53
CA ASP A 97 -4.25 19.03 -2.26
C ASP A 97 -4.47 19.34 -0.76
N VAL A 98 -4.71 18.32 0.06
CA VAL A 98 -4.85 18.41 1.52
C VAL A 98 -3.48 18.42 2.20
N PHE A 99 -2.57 17.55 1.78
CA PHE A 99 -1.25 17.41 2.42
C PHE A 99 -0.44 18.71 2.47
N PRO A 100 -0.35 19.53 1.40
CA PRO A 100 0.36 20.81 1.47
C PRO A 100 -0.24 21.78 2.50
N ARG A 101 -1.58 21.87 2.55
CA ARG A 101 -2.28 22.72 3.53
C ARG A 101 -2.14 22.20 4.96
N TYR A 102 -2.05 20.89 5.12
CA TYR A 102 -1.78 20.28 6.41
C TYR A 102 -0.39 20.65 6.91
N GLN A 103 0.62 20.59 6.03
CA GLN A 103 2.00 20.99 6.35
C GLN A 103 2.13 22.45 6.77
N GLU A 104 1.37 23.36 6.14
CA GLU A 104 1.33 24.78 6.54
C GLU A 104 0.82 24.99 7.98
N ARG A 105 -0.03 24.07 8.48
CA ARG A 105 -0.69 24.19 9.79
C ARG A 105 -0.08 23.30 10.88
N GLU A 106 0.69 22.29 10.53
CA GLU A 106 1.34 21.34 11.45
C GLU A 106 2.85 21.33 11.24
N PRO A 107 3.61 22.17 11.98
CA PRO A 107 5.07 22.28 11.83
C PRO A 107 5.84 20.99 12.11
N SER A 108 5.25 20.02 12.81
CA SER A 108 5.87 18.71 13.05
C SER A 108 5.69 17.71 11.89
N TYR A 109 4.92 18.08 10.86
CA TYR A 109 4.74 17.30 9.63
C TYR A 109 5.83 17.65 8.61
N TYR A 110 6.48 16.63 8.03
CA TYR A 110 7.66 16.74 7.18
C TYR A 110 7.40 16.30 5.74
#